data_AF-A0A453ECP8-F1
#
_entry.id   AF-A0A453ECP8-F1
#
_cell.length_a   1.000
_cell.length_b   1.000
_cell.length_c   1.000
_cell.angle_alpha   90.00
_cell.angle_beta   90.00
_cell.angle_gamma   90.00
#
_symmetry.space_group_name_H-M   'P 1'
#
loop_
_entity.id
_entity.type
_entity.pdbx_description
1 polymer ?
#
loop_
_entity_poly.entity_id
_entity_poly.type
_entity_poly.pdbx_seq_one_letter_code
_entity_poly.pdbx_strand_id
1 'polypeptide(L)'
;METIRRRFEVFQQSTLPVIQHYEKMGKLRRVDGDRQPDMVFEDVKAVFAQLNTQANQGSNVSRAQTNPFKRWFLDLFCSCFDVADRRN
;
A
#
# COMPACT_ATOMS: atom_id res chain seq x y z
N MET A 1 -11.79 15.57 -17.79
CA MET A 1 -10.55 14.74 -17.74
C MET A 1 -9.56 15.18 -16.68
N GLU A 2 -9.67 16.37 -16.09
CA GLU A 2 -8.75 16.86 -15.05
C GLU A 2 -8.83 16.10 -13.72
N THR A 3 -10.02 15.66 -13.30
CA THR A 3 -10.22 14.99 -12.00
C THR A 3 -9.51 13.63 -11.89
N ILE A 4 -9.44 12.85 -12.97
CA ILE A 4 -8.76 11.54 -12.97
C ILE A 4 -7.25 11.73 -12.81
N ARG A 5 -6.67 12.68 -13.55
CA ARG A 5 -5.25 13.03 -13.43
C ARG A 5 -4.92 13.50 -12.02
N ARG A 6 -5.77 14.36 -11.45
CA ARG A 6 -5.58 14.85 -10.08
C ARG A 6 -5.60 13.75 -9.04
N ARG A 7 -6.54 12.79 -9.13
CA ARG A 7 -6.62 11.64 -8.23
C ARG A 7 -5.39 10.74 -8.36
N PHE A 8 -4.89 10.55 -9.58
CA PHE A 8 -3.69 9.78 -9.84
C PHE A 8 -2.43 10.45 -9.27
N GLU A 9 -2.27 11.76 -9.44
CA GLU A 9 -1.18 12.53 -8.84
C GLU A 9 -1.17 12.40 -7.31
N VAL A 10 -2.33 12.56 -6.68
CA VAL A 10 -2.47 12.43 -5.22
C VAL A 10 -2.14 11.01 -4.75
N PHE A 11 -2.58 9.99 -5.50
CA PHE A 11 -2.22 8.61 -5.22
C PHE A 11 -0.71 8.41 -5.30
N GLN A 12 -0.04 8.88 -6.36
CA GLN A 12 1.42 8.76 -6.47
C GLN A 12 2.12 9.46 -5.31
N GLN A 13 1.79 10.71 -5.02
CA GLN A 13 2.43 11.49 -3.96
C GLN A 13 2.27 10.85 -2.58
N SER A 14 1.10 10.29 -2.30
CA SER A 14 0.79 9.73 -0.98
C SER A 14 1.26 8.29 -0.83
N THR A 15 1.19 7.48 -1.88
CA THR A 15 1.47 6.03 -1.82
C THR A 15 2.95 5.70 -2.02
N LEU A 16 3.69 6.46 -2.84
CA LEU A 16 5.14 6.26 -3.01
C LEU A 16 5.95 6.24 -1.70
N PRO A 17 5.76 7.15 -0.73
CA PRO A 17 6.50 7.09 0.53
C PRO A 17 6.18 5.82 1.34
N VAL A 18 4.94 5.31 1.25
CA VAL A 18 4.55 4.05 1.90
C VAL A 18 5.23 2.86 1.24
N ILE A 19 5.27 2.83 -0.10
CA ILE A 19 5.98 1.80 -0.87
C ILE A 19 7.47 1.76 -0.47
N GLN A 20 8.14 2.92 -0.47
CA GLN A 20 9.55 3.04 -0.08
C GLN A 20 9.81 2.55 1.35
N HIS A 21 8.88 2.82 2.28
CA HIS A 21 8.99 2.36 3.66
C HIS A 21 8.97 0.83 3.75
N TYR A 22 8.00 0.17 3.10
CA TYR A 22 7.92 -1.30 3.10
C TYR A 22 9.02 -1.98 2.28
N GLU A 23 9.55 -1.31 1.26
CA GLU A 23 10.72 -1.78 0.49
C GLU A 23 11.97 -1.84 1.37
N LYS A 24 12.25 -0.77 2.14
CA LYS A 24 13.38 -0.74 3.09
C LYS A 24 13.28 -1.80 4.18
N MET A 25 12.07 -2.21 4.56
CA MET A 25 11.84 -3.30 5.52
C MET A 25 11.93 -4.69 4.91
N GLY A 26 12.10 -4.83 3.58
CA GLY A 26 12.09 -6.11 2.88
C GLY A 26 10.73 -6.83 2.87
N LYS A 27 9.65 -6.11 3.22
CA LYS A 27 8.28 -6.67 3.33
C LYS A 27 7.41 -6.41 2.10
N LEU A 28 7.89 -5.60 1.15
CA LEU A 28 7.16 -5.30 -0.06
C LEU A 28 7.27 -6.45 -1.08
N ARG A 29 6.14 -6.80 -1.70
CA ARG A 29 6.06 -7.71 -2.85
C ARG A 29 5.22 -7.03 -3.93
N ARG A 30 5.71 -7.01 -5.16
CA ARG A 30 5.03 -6.38 -6.31
C ARG A 30 4.33 -7.45 -7.13
N VAL A 31 3.07 -7.20 -7.48
CA VAL A 31 2.25 -8.05 -8.35
C VAL A 31 1.69 -7.16 -9.45
N ASP A 32 1.77 -7.62 -10.69
CA ASP A 32 1.22 -6.91 -11.84
C ASP A 32 -0.30 -7.09 -11.91
N GLY A 33 -1.03 -5.97 -11.92
CA GLY A 33 -2.49 -5.92 -11.89
C GLY A 33 -3.17 -5.78 -13.24
N ASP A 34 -2.42 -5.67 -14.35
CA ASP A 34 -2.99 -5.59 -15.70
C ASP A 34 -3.43 -6.96 -16.24
N ARG A 35 -3.03 -8.04 -15.56
CA ARG A 35 -3.37 -9.43 -15.90
C ARG A 35 -4.80 -9.79 -15.51
N GLN A 36 -5.30 -10.90 -16.07
CA GLN A 36 -6.61 -11.42 -15.70
C GLN A 36 -6.72 -11.71 -14.20
N PRO A 37 -7.88 -11.49 -13.57
CA PRO A 37 -8.07 -11.64 -12.13
C PRO A 37 -7.61 -13.00 -11.59
N ASP A 38 -7.87 -14.08 -12.32
CA ASP A 38 -7.47 -15.44 -11.93
C ASP A 38 -5.95 -15.58 -11.87
N MET A 39 -5.23 -15.02 -12.85
CA MET A 39 -3.77 -15.03 -12.89
C MET A 39 -3.16 -14.19 -11.76
N VAL A 40 -3.73 -13.01 -11.48
CA VAL A 40 -3.30 -12.16 -10.37
C VAL A 40 -3.50 -12.89 -9.03
N PHE A 41 -4.61 -13.61 -8.89
CA PHE A 41 -4.88 -14.39 -7.68
C PHE A 41 -3.85 -15.52 -7.48
N GLU A 42 -3.49 -16.24 -8.54
CA GLU A 42 -2.44 -17.27 -8.48
C GLU A 42 -1.08 -16.68 -8.08
N ASP A 43 -0.69 -15.53 -8.64
CA ASP A 43 0.55 -14.85 -8.27
C ASP A 43 0.58 -14.46 -6.78
N VAL A 44 -0.54 -13.93 -6.28
CA VAL A 44 -0.67 -13.55 -4.86
C VAL A 44 -0.52 -14.79 -3.98
N LYS A 45 -1.18 -15.90 -4.33
CA LYS A 45 -1.02 -17.16 -3.59
C LYS A 45 0.44 -17.64 -3.59
N ALA A 46 1.12 -17.58 -4.73
CA ALA A 46 2.52 -17.97 -4.83
C ALA A 46 3.42 -17.16 -3.89
N VAL A 47 3.19 -15.84 -3.78
CA VAL A 47 3.90 -14.96 -2.84
C VAL A 47 3.67 -15.40 -1.38
N PHE A 48 2.42 -15.68 -0.98
CA PHE A 48 2.11 -16.11 0.38
C PHE A 48 2.66 -17.51 0.70
N ALA A 49 2.64 -18.44 -0.26
CA ALA A 49 3.22 -19.76 -0.09
C ALA A 49 4.72 -19.67 0.24
N GLN A 50 5.48 -18.85 -0.50
CA GLN A 50 6.90 -18.62 -0.24
C GLN A 50 7.16 -18.03 1.15
N LEU A 51 6.31 -17.09 1.61
CA LEU A 51 6.44 -16.48 2.94
C LEU A 51 6.16 -17.48 4.06
N ASN A 52 5.15 -18.33 3.90
CA ASN A 52 4.81 -19.36 4.89
C ASN A 52 5.91 -20.41 5.04
N THR A 53 6.64 -20.72 3.96
CA THR A 53 7.84 -21.59 4.03
C THR A 53 8.97 -20.93 4.83
N GLN A 54 9.16 -19.61 4.71
CA GLN A 54 10.20 -18.87 5.44
C GLN A 54 9.86 -18.72 6.94
N ALA A 55 8.58 -18.68 7.30
CA ALA A 55 8.14 -18.52 8.70
C ALA A 55 8.49 -19.72 9.62
N ASN A 56 8.80 -20.90 9.05
CA ASN A 56 9.25 -22.06 9.82
C ASN A 56 10.74 -22.03 10.20
N GLN A 57 11.51 -21.04 9.73
CA GLN A 57 12.90 -20.82 10.14
C GLN A 57 12.96 -19.51 10.93
N GLY A 58 13.00 -19.63 12.26
CA GLY A 58 12.69 -18.58 13.23
C GLY A 58 13.27 -17.19 12.93
N SER A 59 12.39 -16.19 12.94
CA SER A 59 12.80 -14.78 12.97
C SER A 59 12.15 -14.09 14.18
N ASN A 60 13.01 -13.65 15.10
CA ASN A 60 12.66 -12.76 16.20
C ASN A 60 12.19 -11.41 15.63
N VAL A 61 10.91 -11.29 15.30
CA VAL A 61 10.30 -9.99 15.00
C VAL A 61 9.96 -9.35 16.34
N SER A 62 10.91 -8.60 16.90
CA SER A 62 10.71 -7.76 18.08
C SER A 62 9.52 -6.83 17.84
N ARG A 63 8.43 -7.09 18.57
CA ARG A 63 7.27 -6.22 18.64
C ARG A 63 7.62 -4.96 19.43
N ALA A 64 8.21 -3.96 18.77
CA ALA A 64 8.24 -2.61 19.29
C ALA A 64 8.42 -1.63 18.13
N GLN A 65 7.37 -0.86 17.84
CA GLN A 65 7.37 0.61 17.87
C GLN A 65 6.09 1.09 17.17
N THR A 66 5.15 1.65 17.95
CA THR A 66 4.01 2.38 17.41
C THR A 66 4.54 3.64 16.74
N ASN A 67 4.77 3.56 15.44
CA ASN A 67 5.37 4.65 14.69
C ASN A 67 4.35 5.76 14.41
N PRO A 68 4.69 7.04 14.70
CA PRO A 68 3.82 8.20 14.49
C PRO A 68 3.38 8.38 13.02
N PHE A 69 4.06 7.72 12.08
CA PHE A 69 3.76 7.73 10.65
C PHE A 69 2.44 7.04 10.26
N LYS A 70 1.93 6.11 11.09
CA LYS A 70 0.62 5.48 10.85
C LYS A 70 -0.55 6.45 10.98
N ARG A 71 -0.38 7.51 11.77
CA ARG A 71 -1.40 8.54 11.99
C ARG A 71 -1.44 9.51 10.81
N TRP A 72 -0.26 9.93 10.34
CA TRP A 72 -0.11 10.82 9.18
C TRP A 72 -0.71 10.28 7.88
N PHE A 73 -0.51 9.00 7.53
CA PHE A 73 -1.05 8.44 6.29
C PHE A 73 -2.59 8.30 6.32
N LEU A 74 -3.18 8.07 7.49
CA LEU A 74 -4.64 8.02 7.66
C LEU A 74 -5.25 9.43 7.66
N ASP A 75 -4.56 10.41 8.24
CA ASP A 75 -4.98 11.82 8.27
C ASP A 75 -4.87 12.49 6.88
N LEU A 76 -3.88 12.13 6.05
CA LEU A 76 -3.69 12.68 4.69
C LEU A 76 -4.76 12.18 3.69
N PHE A 77 -5.30 10.97 3.90
CA PHE A 77 -6.35 10.40 3.04
C PHE A 77 -7.77 10.80 3.48
N CYS A 78 -7.97 11.25 4.74
CA CYS A 78 -9.29 11.56 5.29
C CYS A 78 -9.71 13.04 5.17
N SER A 79 -8.81 13.98 4.85
CA SER A 79 -9.13 15.42 4.98
C SER A 79 -9.56 16.17 3.71
N CYS A 80 -9.67 15.55 2.53
CA CYS A 80 -10.10 16.27 1.30
C CYS A 80 -10.97 15.47 0.31
N PHE A 81 -11.70 14.44 0.73
CA PHE A 81 -12.75 13.83 -0.13
C PHE A 81 -14.17 14.32 0.21
N ASP A 82 -14.32 15.34 1.06
CA ASP A 82 -15.59 16.02 1.24
C ASP A 82 -15.43 17.55 1.27
N VAL A 83 -16.34 18.22 0.55
CA VAL A 83 -16.55 19.66 0.43
C VAL A 83 -15.54 20.47 -0.43
N ALA A 84 -15.65 20.26 -1.74
CA ALA A 84 -15.59 21.37 -2.69
C ALA A 84 -16.67 21.22 -3.77
N ASP A 85 -17.93 21.06 -3.36
CA ASP A 85 -19.07 21.50 -4.16
C ASP A 85 -19.57 22.81 -3.56
N ARG A 86 -19.24 23.92 -4.24
CA ARG A 86 -19.83 25.24 -3.98
C ARG A 86 -20.54 25.64 -5.25
N ARG A 87 -21.85 25.38 -5.34
CA ARG A 87 -22.81 26.08 -6.21
C ARG A 87 -24.28 25.87 -5.76
N ASN A 88 -24.69 26.65 -4.74
CA ASN A 88 -25.84 27.58 -4.75
C ASN A 88 -26.10 28.07 -3.32
#